data_AF-F9RLT2-F1
#
_entry.id   AF-F9RLT2-F1
#
_cell.length_a   1.000
_cell.length_b   1.000
_cell.length_c   1.000
_cell.angle_alpha   90.00
_cell.angle_beta   90.00
_cell.angle_gamma   90.00
#
_symmetry.space_group_name_H-M   'P 1'
#
loop_
_entity.id
_entity.type
_entity.pdbx_description
1 polymer ?
#
loop_
_entity_poly.entity_id
_entity_poly.type
_entity_poly.pdbx_seq_one_letter_code
_entity_poly.pdbx_strand_id
1 'polypeptide(L)' 'MQLNCSITHTLNQSPTNAELEKLANMIEQKWFTPSQQPIIAAFISRNAIKNFLEGCDS' A
#
# COMPACT_ATOMS: atom_id res chain seq x y z
N MET A 1 17.76 -11.65 -21.45
CA MET A 1 17.76 -10.52 -20.49
C MET A 1 16.45 -10.58 -19.71
N GLN A 2 16.45 -11.17 -18.51
CA GLN A 2 15.23 -11.59 -17.78
C GLN A 2 15.15 -11.02 -16.35
N LEU A 3 15.82 -9.89 -16.07
CA LEU A 3 15.87 -9.30 -14.73
C LEU A 3 14.75 -8.28 -14.44
N ASN A 4 13.95 -7.89 -15.44
CA ASN A 4 13.11 -6.68 -15.29
C ASN A 4 11.59 -6.93 -15.30
N CYS A 5 11.10 -8.06 -15.80
CA CYS A 5 9.64 -8.30 -15.90
C CYS A 5 9.00 -8.62 -14.55
N SER A 6 9.71 -9.35 -13.68
CA SER A 6 9.21 -9.72 -12.35
C SER A 6 9.12 -8.51 -11.41
N ILE A 7 10.16 -7.66 -11.41
CA ILE A 7 10.20 -6.45 -10.58
C ILE A 7 9.13 -5.45 -11.04
N THR A 8 8.98 -5.22 -12.34
CA THR A 8 7.90 -4.34 -12.84
C THR A 8 6.52 -4.93 -12.56
N HIS A 9 6.34 -6.25 -12.67
CA HIS A 9 5.08 -6.90 -12.31
C HIS A 9 4.73 -6.66 -10.82
N THR A 10 5.68 -6.87 -9.91
CA THR A 10 5.45 -6.63 -8.47
C THR A 10 5.23 -5.14 -8.14
N LEU A 11 5.96 -4.23 -8.78
CA LEU A 11 5.78 -2.78 -8.57
C LEU A 11 4.45 -2.24 -9.12
N ASN A 12 3.87 -2.92 -10.12
CA ASN A 12 2.59 -2.55 -10.72
C ASN A 12 1.38 -3.16 -9.99
N GLN A 13 1.60 -4.06 -9.05
CA GLN A 13 0.52 -4.63 -8.26
C GLN A 13 0.02 -3.61 -7.22
N SER A 14 -1.31 -3.47 -7.12
CA SER A 14 -1.92 -2.75 -6.01
C SER A 14 -1.52 -3.42 -4.70
N PRO A 15 -1.14 -2.67 -3.66
CA PRO A 15 -0.84 -3.23 -2.35
C PRO A 15 -2.09 -3.91 -1.78
N THR A 16 -1.93 -5.12 -1.24
CA THR A 16 -3.02 -5.87 -0.61
C THR A 16 -3.46 -5.23 0.71
N ASN A 17 -4.68 -5.52 1.17
CA ASN A 17 -5.18 -5.01 2.45
C ASN A 17 -4.28 -5.41 3.64
N ALA A 18 -3.66 -6.59 3.60
CA ALA A 18 -2.72 -7.03 4.63
C ALA A 18 -1.42 -6.21 4.66
N GLU A 19 -0.92 -5.79 3.49
CA GLU A 19 0.25 -4.90 3.40
C GLU A 19 -0.09 -3.49 3.89
N LEU A 20 -1.29 -3.00 3.57
CA LEU A 20 -1.78 -1.71 4.05
C LEU A 20 -1.95 -1.69 5.59
N GLU A 21 -2.44 -2.78 6.19
CA GLU A 21 -2.55 -2.93 7.64
C GLU A 21 -1.17 -2.89 8.32
N LYS A 22 -0.18 -3.60 7.76
CA LYS A 22 1.21 -3.51 8.25
C LYS A 22 1.73 -2.08 8.21
N LEU A 23 1.44 -1.34 7.15
CA LEU A 23 1.88 0.05 7.00
C LEU A 23 1.20 0.98 8.04
N ALA A 24 -0.08 0.72 8.37
CA ALA A 24 -0.77 1.41 9.44
C ALA A 24 -0.13 1.15 10.81
N ASN A 25 0.20 -0.12 11.11
CA ASN A 25 0.89 -0.48 12.35
C ASN A 25 2.25 0.21 12.49
N MET A 26 2.98 0.42 11.39
CA MET A 26 4.25 1.17 11.40
C MET A 26 4.07 2.66 11.75
N ILE A 27 2.92 3.26 11.42
CA ILE A 27 2.56 4.61 11.88
C ILE A 27 2.40 4.63 13.41
N GLU A 28 1.65 3.68 13.96
CA GLU A 28 1.43 3.58 15.42
C GLU A 28 2.73 3.33 16.19
N GLN A 29 3.62 2.52 15.62
CA GLN A 29 4.95 2.24 16.16
C GLN A 29 5.95 3.40 15.96
N LYS A 30 5.53 4.53 15.37
CA LYS A 30 6.35 5.74 15.15
C LYS A 30 7.59 5.52 14.28
N TRP A 31 7.52 4.64 13.30
CA TRP A 31 8.61 4.44 12.32
C TRP A 31 8.75 5.62 11.36
N PHE A 32 7.69 6.41 11.21
CA PHE A 32 7.65 7.58 10.33
C PHE A 32 7.74 8.88 11.13
N THR A 33 8.44 9.85 10.55
CA THR A 33 8.47 11.21 11.09
C THR A 33 7.05 11.83 11.05
N PRO A 34 6.73 12.79 11.93
CA PRO A 34 5.40 13.40 11.99
C PRO A 34 4.92 13.99 10.65
N SER A 35 5.84 14.50 9.81
CA SER A 35 5.51 15.03 8.49
C SER A 35 5.19 13.95 7.45
N GLN A 36 5.70 12.73 7.62
CA GLN A 36 5.44 11.60 6.73
C GLN A 36 4.12 10.89 7.06
N GLN A 37 3.75 10.81 8.33
CA GLN A 37 2.53 10.13 8.80
C GLN A 37 1.26 10.50 8.01
N PRO A 38 0.92 11.79 7.77
CA PRO A 38 -0.29 12.12 7.00
C PRO A 38 -0.23 11.65 5.54
N ILE A 39 0.96 11.63 4.93
CA ILE A 39 1.17 11.17 3.55
C ILE A 39 0.94 9.66 3.46
N ILE A 40 1.51 8.90 4.41
CA ILE A 40 1.35 7.45 4.48
C ILE A 40 -0.11 7.09 4.80
N ALA A 41 -0.76 7.80 5.73
CA ALA A 41 -2.17 7.57 6.06
C ALA A 41 -3.07 7.79 4.83
N ALA A 42 -2.85 8.86 4.07
CA ALA A 42 -3.61 9.12 2.83
C ALA A 42 -3.37 8.03 1.77
N PHE A 43 -2.14 7.53 1.64
CA PHE A 43 -1.81 6.40 0.76
C PHE A 43 -2.57 5.13 1.17
N ILE A 44 -2.60 4.80 2.47
CA ILE A 44 -3.32 3.64 3.00
C ILE A 44 -4.81 3.76 2.67
N SER A 45 -5.44 4.89 3.02
CA SER A 45 -6.87 5.10 2.79
C SER A 45 -7.25 4.99 1.31
N ARG A 46 -6.46 5.59 0.41
CA ARG A 46 -6.73 5.52 -1.04
C ARG A 46 -6.69 4.08 -1.56
N ASN A 47 -5.68 3.31 -1.17
CA ASN A 47 -5.53 1.94 -1.66
C ASN A 47 -6.55 1.00 -1.01
N ALA A 48 -6.94 1.21 0.25
CA ALA A 48 -7.99 0.42 0.89
C ALA A 48 -9.33 0.61 0.18
N ILE A 49 -9.69 1.85 -0.19
CA ILE A 49 -10.88 2.14 -1.00
C ILE A 49 -10.78 1.45 -2.37
N LYS A 50 -9.63 1.57 -3.04
CA LYS A 50 -9.41 0.93 -4.34
C LYS A 50 -9.61 -0.59 -4.26
N ASN A 51 -8.99 -1.25 -3.29
CA ASN A 51 -9.11 -2.69 -3.07
C ASN A 51 -10.56 -3.10 -2.77
N PHE A 52 -11.29 -2.29 -1.99
CA PHE A 52 -12.71 -2.53 -1.71
C PHE A 52 -13.57 -2.48 -2.98
N LEU A 53 -13.36 -1.46 -3.83
CA LEU A 53 -14.10 -1.31 -5.09
C LEU A 53 -13.77 -2.43 -6.08
N GLU A 54 -12.49 -2.76 -6.27
CA GLU A 54 -12.06 -3.85 -7.14
C GLU A 54 -12.60 -5.22 -6.68
N GLY A 55 -12.71 -5.44 -5.36
CA GLY A 55 -13.31 -6.65 -4.80
C GLY A 55 -14.85 -6.69 -4.89
N CYS A 56 -15.51 -5.57 -5.13
CA CYS A 56 -16.96 -5.49 -5.32
C CYS A 56 -17.40 -5.76 -6.76
N ASP A 57 -16.52 -5.53 -7.75
CA ASP A 57 -16.76 -5.81 -9.17
C ASP A 57 -16.47 -7.28 -9.56
N SER A 58 -16.21 -8.16 -8.58
CA SER A 58 -15.81 -9.58 -8.75
C SER A 58 -16.95 -10.57 -8.52
#